data_AF-A0A8J3TC84-F1
#
_entry.id   AF-A0A8J3TC84-F1
#
_cell.length_a   1.000
_cell.length_b   1.000
_cell.length_c   1.000
_cell.angle_alpha   90.00
_cell.angle_beta   90.00
_cell.angle_gamma   90.00
#
_symmetry.space_group_name_H-M   'P 1'
#
loop_
_entity.id
_entity.type
_entity.pdbx_description
1 polymer ?
#
loop_
_entity_poly.entity_id
_entity_poly.type
_entity_poly.pdbx_seq_one_letter_code
_entity_poly.pdbx_strand_id
1 'polypeptide(L)'
;MVDEVVDWDDLFVGLLNKVCNRGRTPLFDRIDPYGDLVLSGAEMTQLLAELPTVAAAAGSEAEKDFLAGLERLARQCAANPSDHRLHFVGD
;
A
#
# COMPACT_ATOMS: atom_id res chain seq x y z
N MET A 1 -5.08 -16.86 -10.17
CA MET A 1 -4.77 -16.87 -8.73
C MET A 1 -4.66 -15.42 -8.33
N VAL A 2 -5.40 -15.00 -7.30
CA VAL A 2 -5.32 -13.64 -6.77
C VAL A 2 -4.44 -13.73 -5.52
N ASP A 3 -3.40 -12.89 -5.45
CA ASP A 3 -2.60 -12.74 -4.23
C ASP A 3 -3.24 -11.64 -3.37
N GLU A 4 -3.33 -11.86 -2.07
CA GLU A 4 -3.97 -10.94 -1.11
C GLU A 4 -3.07 -10.73 0.12
N VAL A 5 -3.17 -9.55 0.72
CA VAL A 5 -2.61 -9.22 2.04
C VAL A 5 -3.76 -8.63 2.85
N VAL A 6 -4.04 -9.23 3.99
CA VAL A 6 -5.12 -8.79 4.90
C VAL A 6 -4.56 -7.81 5.91
N ASP A 7 -5.23 -6.66 6.07
CA ASP A 7 -4.93 -5.71 7.13
C ASP A 7 -5.58 -6.17 8.44
N TRP A 8 -4.86 -6.97 9.21
CA TRP A 8 -5.32 -7.39 10.53
C TRP A 8 -5.20 -6.25 11.53
N ASP A 9 -6.20 -6.06 12.39
CA ASP A 9 -6.20 -5.07 13.47
C ASP A 9 -6.01 -3.60 13.03
N ASP A 10 -6.47 -3.23 11.83
CA ASP A 10 -6.42 -1.86 11.27
C ASP A 10 -5.00 -1.25 11.26
N LEU A 11 -3.96 -2.08 11.09
CA LEU A 11 -2.56 -1.66 11.12
C LEU A 11 -2.28 -0.65 10.01
N PHE A 12 -2.83 -0.85 8.82
CA PHE A 12 -2.62 0.03 7.68
C PHE A 12 -3.29 1.38 7.92
N VAL A 13 -4.48 1.41 8.51
CA VAL A 13 -5.16 2.65 8.93
C VAL A 13 -4.28 3.45 9.90
N GLY A 14 -3.69 2.76 10.88
CA GLY A 14 -2.74 3.35 11.83
C GLY A 14 -1.53 3.96 11.13
N LEU A 15 -0.97 3.28 10.12
CA LEU A 15 0.16 3.78 9.32
C LEU A 15 -0.23 5.00 8.48
N LEU A 16 -1.36 4.94 7.75
CA LEU A 16 -1.86 6.05 6.93
C LEU A 16 -2.06 7.30 7.78
N ASN A 17 -2.63 7.18 8.98
CA ASN A 17 -2.79 8.31 9.91
C ASN A 17 -1.46 8.96 10.34
N LYS A 18 -0.36 8.21 10.35
CA LYS A 18 0.98 8.74 10.71
C LYS A 18 1.62 9.50 9.55
N VAL A 19 1.39 9.07 8.31
CA VAL A 19 2.15 9.51 7.12
C VAL A 19 1.38 10.38 6.14
N CYS A 20 0.08 10.16 6.00
CA CYS A 20 -0.74 10.87 5.03
C CYS A 20 -0.91 12.35 5.38
N ASN A 21 -1.25 13.16 4.38
CA ASN A 21 -1.43 14.62 4.46
C ASN A 21 -0.16 15.40 4.82
N ARG A 22 1.03 14.78 4.69
CA ARG A 22 2.33 15.44 4.86
C ARG A 22 3.01 15.79 3.53
N GLY A 23 2.35 15.51 2.41
CA GLY A 23 2.82 15.81 1.04
C GLY A 23 4.01 14.98 0.57
N ARG A 24 4.38 13.92 1.30
CA ARG A 24 5.52 13.04 0.98
C ARG A 24 5.10 11.72 0.34
N THR A 25 3.83 11.38 0.41
CA THR A 25 3.27 10.11 -0.06
C THR A 25 1.94 10.35 -0.81
N PRO A 26 1.96 11.09 -1.93
CA PRO A 26 0.74 11.49 -2.64
C PRO A 26 -0.10 10.31 -3.16
N LEU A 27 0.48 9.12 -3.33
CA LEU A 27 -0.26 7.94 -3.73
C LEU A 27 -0.91 7.26 -2.52
N PHE A 28 -0.22 7.19 -1.37
CA PHE A 28 -0.84 6.74 -0.11
C PHE A 28 -1.94 7.71 0.37
N ASP A 29 -1.82 9.01 0.09
CA ASP A 29 -2.84 10.02 0.42
C ASP A 29 -4.18 9.76 -0.30
N ARG A 30 -4.19 8.95 -1.37
CA ARG A 30 -5.41 8.56 -2.10
C ARG A 30 -6.10 7.34 -1.50
N ILE A 31 -5.41 6.59 -0.64
CA ILE A 31 -5.94 5.36 -0.05
C ILE A 31 -6.93 5.78 1.05
N ASP A 32 -8.20 5.45 0.83
CA ASP A 32 -9.26 5.56 1.83
C ASP A 32 -9.45 4.20 2.49
N PRO A 33 -9.20 4.05 3.80
CA PRO A 33 -9.44 2.79 4.52
C PRO A 33 -10.87 2.26 4.41
N TYR A 34 -11.84 3.12 4.16
CA TYR A 34 -13.26 2.78 4.10
C TYR A 34 -13.80 2.75 2.66
N GLY A 35 -12.92 2.90 1.67
CA GLY A 35 -13.28 2.98 0.27
C GLY A 35 -12.35 2.15 -0.61
N ASP A 36 -12.90 1.65 -1.71
CA ASP A 36 -12.09 0.90 -2.67
C ASP A 36 -11.22 1.84 -3.49
N LEU A 37 -9.94 1.46 -3.66
CA LEU A 37 -9.02 2.11 -4.57
C LEU A 37 -8.33 1.08 -5.45
N VAL A 38 -8.44 1.26 -6.76
CA VAL A 38 -7.72 0.44 -7.74
C VAL A 38 -6.58 1.25 -8.32
N LEU A 39 -5.37 0.71 -8.20
CA LEU A 39 -4.18 1.25 -8.82
C LEU A 39 -3.77 0.42 -10.03
N SER A 40 -3.45 1.10 -11.11
CA SER A 40 -2.88 0.51 -12.32
C SER A 40 -1.42 0.10 -12.10
N GLY A 41 -0.92 -0.79 -12.95
CA GLY A 41 0.50 -1.15 -12.96
C GLY A 41 1.46 0.05 -13.14
N ALA A 42 1.02 1.10 -13.83
CA ALA A 42 1.80 2.32 -14.02
C ALA A 42 2.04 3.10 -12.72
N GLU A 43 1.13 2.96 -11.75
CA GLU A 43 1.21 3.62 -10.45
C GLU A 43 2.12 2.85 -9.46
N MET A 44 2.47 1.60 -9.76
CA MET A 44 3.24 0.74 -8.86
C MET A 44 4.67 1.24 -8.61
N THR A 45 5.32 1.83 -9.62
CA THR A 45 6.66 2.42 -9.45
C THR A 45 6.63 3.57 -8.44
N GLN A 46 5.60 4.42 -8.49
CA GLN A 46 5.44 5.51 -7.52
C GLN A 46 5.09 4.96 -6.14
N LEU A 47 4.18 3.98 -6.05
CA LEU A 47 3.83 3.33 -4.78
C LEU A 47 5.07 2.74 -4.09
N LEU A 48 5.91 2.03 -4.84
CA LEU A 48 7.17 1.46 -4.35
C LEU A 48 8.20 2.51 -3.95
N ALA A 49 8.20 3.68 -4.59
CA ALA A 49 9.08 4.79 -4.23
C ALA A 49 8.62 5.52 -2.95
N GLU A 50 7.32 5.53 -2.67
CA GLU A 50 6.74 6.13 -1.47
C GLU A 50 6.78 5.19 -0.25
N LEU A 51 6.75 3.86 -0.48
CA LEU A 51 6.74 2.84 0.57
C LEU A 51 7.84 3.00 1.64
N PRO A 52 9.10 3.36 1.33
CA PRO A 52 10.13 3.61 2.36
C PRO A 52 9.75 4.72 3.34
N THR A 53 8.99 5.73 2.91
CA THR A 53 8.50 6.80 3.79
C THR A 53 7.48 6.26 4.78
N VAL A 54 6.63 5.32 4.34
CA VAL A 54 5.64 4.64 5.19
C VAL A 54 6.31 3.67 6.14
N ALA A 55 7.28 2.88 5.64
CA ALA A 55 8.06 1.94 6.45
C ALA A 55 8.86 2.63 7.56
N ALA A 56 9.32 3.87 7.33
CA ALA A 56 10.00 4.65 8.37
C ALA A 56 9.07 5.05 9.54
N ALA A 57 7.75 5.03 9.35
CA ALA A 57 6.75 5.30 10.39
C ALA A 57 6.23 4.03 11.09
N ALA A 58 6.60 2.84 10.59
CA ALA A 58 6.27 1.56 11.21
C ALA A 58 7.05 1.39 12.51
N GLY A 59 6.33 1.19 13.61
CA GLY A 59 6.86 0.98 14.96
C GLY A 59 6.80 -0.47 15.43
N SER A 60 5.97 -1.31 14.81
CA SER A 60 5.82 -2.73 15.18
C SER A 60 6.34 -3.68 14.08
N GLU A 61 6.67 -4.91 14.45
CA GLU A 61 7.01 -5.96 13.47
C GLU A 61 5.82 -6.31 12.58
N ALA A 62 4.59 -6.31 13.13
CA ALA A 62 3.38 -6.57 12.35
C ALA A 62 3.13 -5.53 11.25
N GLU A 63 3.36 -4.24 11.55
CA GLU A 63 3.30 -3.16 10.55
C GLU A 63 4.35 -3.38 9.43
N LYS A 64 5.55 -3.84 9.78
CA LYS A 64 6.61 -4.12 8.80
C LYS A 64 6.28 -5.33 7.92
N ASP A 65 5.74 -6.39 8.50
CA ASP A 65 5.33 -7.59 7.78
C ASP A 65 4.20 -7.29 6.80
N PHE A 66 3.21 -6.48 7.23
CA PHE A 66 2.16 -5.97 6.35
C PHE A 66 2.74 -5.19 5.17
N LEU A 67 3.63 -4.23 5.43
CA LEU A 67 4.26 -3.43 4.39
C LEU A 67 5.13 -4.26 3.43
N ALA A 68 5.80 -5.31 3.93
CA ALA A 68 6.54 -6.25 3.10
C ALA A 68 5.61 -7.06 2.17
N GLY A 69 4.44 -7.45 2.69
CA GLY A 69 3.38 -8.06 1.88
C GLY A 69 2.90 -7.13 0.76
N LEU A 70 2.58 -5.88 1.11
CA LEU A 70 2.18 -4.84 0.16
C LEU A 70 3.27 -4.59 -0.90
N GLU A 71 4.53 -4.52 -0.49
CA GLU A 71 5.68 -4.36 -1.40
C GLU A 71 5.73 -5.49 -2.43
N ARG A 72 5.55 -6.74 -1.98
CA ARG A 72 5.57 -7.92 -2.85
C ARG A 72 4.46 -7.82 -3.90
N LEU A 73 3.24 -7.51 -3.50
CA LEU A 73 2.10 -7.35 -4.42
C LEU A 73 2.36 -6.23 -5.43
N ALA A 74 2.84 -5.08 -4.96
CA ALA A 74 3.16 -3.94 -5.81
C ALA A 74 4.27 -4.27 -6.83
N ARG A 75 5.31 -5.03 -6.44
CA ARG A 75 6.35 -5.51 -7.35
C ARG A 75 5.82 -6.49 -8.39
N GLN A 76 4.92 -7.39 -8.01
CA GLN A 76 4.27 -8.32 -8.95
C GLN A 76 3.38 -7.56 -9.96
N CYS A 77 2.70 -6.50 -9.53
CA CYS A 77 1.92 -5.64 -10.40
C CYS A 77 2.82 -4.81 -11.33
N ALA A 78 3.93 -4.27 -10.82
CA ALA A 78 4.91 -3.51 -11.60
C ALA A 78 5.59 -4.37 -12.69
N ALA A 79 5.75 -5.67 -12.47
CA ALA A 79 6.36 -6.58 -13.43
C ALA A 79 5.47 -6.83 -14.67
N ASN A 80 4.15 -6.76 -14.52
CA ASN A 80 3.18 -6.95 -15.61
C ASN A 80 2.10 -5.85 -15.58
N PRO A 81 2.47 -4.59 -15.89
CA PRO A 81 1.62 -3.44 -15.57
C PRO A 81 0.34 -3.35 -16.42
N SER A 82 0.29 -4.04 -17.56
CA SER A 82 -0.88 -4.11 -18.43
C SER A 82 -1.93 -5.13 -17.95
N ASP A 83 -1.49 -6.16 -17.24
CA ASP A 83 -2.32 -7.32 -16.90
C ASP A 83 -2.75 -7.31 -15.43
N HIS A 84 -1.98 -6.63 -14.58
CA HIS A 84 -2.20 -6.60 -13.13
C HIS A 84 -2.64 -5.23 -12.63
N ARG A 85 -3.45 -5.27 -11.58
CA ARG A 85 -3.92 -4.11 -10.82
C ARG A 85 -3.81 -4.42 -9.34
N LEU A 86 -3.48 -3.41 -8.55
CA LEU A 86 -3.50 -3.51 -7.10
C LEU A 86 -4.83 -2.93 -6.61
N HIS A 87 -5.55 -3.70 -5.81
CA HIS A 87 -6.84 -3.30 -5.25
C HIS A 87 -6.65 -3.13 -3.73
N PHE A 88 -6.90 -1.92 -3.24
CA PHE A 88 -7.20 -1.68 -1.84
C PHE A 88 -8.71 -1.78 -1.69
N VAL A 89 -9.15 -2.65 -0.80
CA VAL A 89 -10.57 -2.91 -0.53
C VAL A 89 -10.84 -2.43 0.89
N GLY A 90 -11.80 -1.51 1.03
CA GLY A 90 -12.23 -1.04 2.34
C GLY A 90 -13.19 -2.01 3.01
N ASP A 91 -13.38 -1.86 4.31
CA ASP A 91 -14.38 -2.59 5.11
C ASP A 91 -15.82 -2.04 4.93
#